data_AF-A0A2J8QLG4-F1
#
_entry.id   AF-A0A2J8QLG4-F1
#
_cell.length_a   1.000
_cell.length_b   1.000
_cell.length_c   1.000
_cell.angle_alpha   90.00
_cell.angle_beta   90.00
_cell.angle_gamma   90.00
#
_symmetry.space_group_name_H-M   'P 1'
#
loop_
_entity.id
_entity.type
_entity.pdbx_description
1 polymer ?
#
loop_
_entity_poly.entity_id
_entity_poly.type
_entity_poly.pdbx_seq_one_letter_code
_entity_poly.pdbx_strand_id
1 'polypeptide(L)'
;MDMGNQHPSISRLQEIQKEVKSVEQQVVGFSGLSDDKNYKKLERILTKQLFEIDSVDTEGKGDIQQARKRAAQETERLLKELEQNANHPHRIEIQNIFEEAQSLVREKIVPFYNGGNCVTDEFEEGIQDIILRLTHVKTGGKISLRKARYHTLTKICAVQEIIEDCMKKQPSLPLSEDAHPSVAKINFVMCEVNKARGVLIALLMGVNNNE
;
A
#
# COMPACT_ATOMS: atom_id res chain seq x y z
N MET A 1 10.74 32.83 41.76
CA MET A 1 10.14 32.27 40.54
C MET A 1 9.51 30.96 40.95
N ASP A 2 8.19 30.95 41.07
CA ASP A 2 7.43 29.82 41.60
C ASP A 2 7.52 28.66 40.60
N MET A 3 8.40 27.69 40.89
CA MET A 3 8.45 26.41 40.17
C MET A 3 7.27 25.59 40.68
N GLY A 4 6.07 26.02 40.31
CA GLY A 4 4.82 25.41 40.75
C GLY A 4 4.78 23.95 40.34
N ASN A 5 4.69 23.06 41.32
CA ASN A 5 4.50 21.63 41.11
C ASN A 5 3.29 21.40 40.19
N GLN A 6 3.56 20.97 38.97
CA GLN A 6 2.54 20.68 37.97
C GLN A 6 1.65 19.52 38.48
N HIS A 7 0.33 19.70 38.41
CA HIS A 7 -0.62 18.71 38.91
C HIS A 7 -0.39 17.32 38.27
N PRO A 8 -0.39 16.22 39.04
CA PRO A 8 -0.14 14.87 38.49
C PRO A 8 -1.03 14.53 37.29
N SER A 9 -2.33 14.84 37.36
CA SER A 9 -3.28 14.67 36.24
C SER A 9 -2.89 15.45 34.99
N ILE A 10 -2.37 16.69 35.14
CA ILE A 10 -1.92 17.48 33.99
C ILE A 10 -0.65 16.87 33.39
N SER A 11 0.30 16.47 34.23
CA SER A 11 1.52 15.79 33.78
C SER A 11 1.19 14.51 33.01
N ARG A 12 0.25 13.70 33.53
CA ARG A 12 -0.23 12.48 32.86
C ARG A 12 -0.89 12.77 31.51
N LEU A 13 -1.77 13.78 31.44
CA LEU A 13 -2.39 14.19 30.17
C LEU A 13 -1.35 14.65 29.14
N GLN A 14 -0.28 15.32 29.57
CA GLN A 14 0.80 15.74 28.68
C GLN A 14 1.63 14.57 28.16
N GLU A 15 1.88 13.55 28.99
CA GLU A 15 2.53 12.31 28.55
C GLU A 15 1.69 11.61 27.46
N ILE A 16 0.40 11.42 27.72
CA ILE A 16 -0.51 10.80 26.76
C ILE A 16 -0.55 11.62 25.45
N GLN A 17 -0.63 12.95 25.53
CA GLN A 17 -0.60 13.82 24.35
C GLN A 17 0.70 13.68 23.54
N LYS A 18 1.86 13.45 24.19
CA LYS A 18 3.11 13.17 23.46
C LYS A 18 3.02 11.85 22.69
N GLU A 19 2.43 10.82 23.29
CA GLU A 19 2.20 9.53 22.62
C GLU A 19 1.25 9.68 21.42
N VAL A 20 0.13 10.39 21.59
CA VAL A 20 -0.83 10.69 20.50
C VAL A 20 -0.13 11.46 19.36
N LYS A 21 0.65 12.49 19.70
CA LYS A 21 1.39 13.28 18.71
C LYS A 21 2.45 12.46 17.95
N SER A 22 3.02 11.44 18.59
CA SER A 22 4.01 10.57 17.93
C SER A 22 3.41 9.73 16.79
N VAL A 23 2.11 9.47 16.82
CA VAL A 23 1.40 8.69 15.78
C VAL A 23 0.60 9.54 14.80
N GLU A 24 0.40 10.83 15.08
CA GLU A 24 -0.35 11.77 14.22
C GLU A 24 0.10 11.73 12.75
N GLN A 25 1.41 11.83 12.48
CA GLN A 25 1.92 11.80 11.11
C GLN A 25 1.69 10.47 10.39
N GLN A 26 1.64 9.37 11.15
CA GLN A 26 1.34 8.04 10.60
C GLN A 26 -0.14 7.93 10.21
N VAL A 27 -1.04 8.55 10.99
CA VAL A 27 -2.48 8.62 10.72
C VAL A 27 -2.76 9.49 9.50
N VAL A 28 -2.25 10.71 9.46
CA VAL A 28 -2.43 11.66 8.35
C VAL A 28 -1.88 11.08 7.03
N GLY A 29 -0.77 10.36 7.13
CA GLY A 29 -0.12 9.70 6.01
C GLY A 29 -0.60 8.27 5.72
N PHE A 30 -1.61 7.76 6.44
CA PHE A 30 -2.08 6.39 6.28
C PHE A 30 -2.71 6.20 4.91
N SER A 31 -2.23 5.21 4.15
CA SER A 31 -2.65 4.96 2.77
C SER A 31 -3.16 3.53 2.55
N GLY A 32 -3.36 2.79 3.64
CA GLY A 32 -3.87 1.43 3.63
C GLY A 32 -5.40 1.36 3.62
N LEU A 33 -5.92 0.14 3.81
CA LEU A 33 -7.34 -0.17 4.04
C LEU A 33 -7.61 -0.47 5.51
N SER A 34 -8.87 -0.65 5.89
CA SER A 34 -9.30 -0.88 7.27
C SER A 34 -8.94 -2.29 7.79
N ASP A 35 -8.73 -3.24 6.91
CA ASP A 35 -8.29 -4.61 7.25
C ASP A 35 -6.78 -4.73 7.46
N ASP A 36 -6.00 -3.73 7.02
CA ASP A 36 -4.55 -3.69 7.14
C ASP A 36 -4.07 -3.79 8.59
N LYS A 37 -2.99 -4.55 8.80
CA LYS A 37 -2.35 -4.69 10.12
C LYS A 37 -1.92 -3.34 10.70
N ASN A 38 -1.47 -2.42 9.85
CA ASN A 38 -1.04 -1.09 10.28
C ASN A 38 -2.23 -0.21 10.70
N TYR A 39 -3.40 -0.35 10.05
CA TYR A 39 -4.63 0.32 10.49
C TYR A 39 -4.98 -0.12 11.91
N LYS A 40 -5.11 -1.44 12.11
CA LYS A 40 -5.46 -2.05 13.42
C LYS A 40 -4.47 -1.66 14.51
N LYS A 41 -3.18 -1.53 14.18
CA LYS A 41 -2.15 -1.07 15.11
C LYS A 41 -2.37 0.39 15.52
N LEU A 42 -2.57 1.29 14.57
CA LEU A 42 -2.79 2.73 14.84
C LEU A 42 -4.09 2.96 15.62
N GLU A 43 -5.16 2.31 15.20
CA GLU A 43 -6.46 2.32 15.88
C GLU A 43 -6.31 1.87 17.34
N ARG A 44 -5.68 0.71 17.58
CA ARG A 44 -5.46 0.20 18.94
C ARG A 44 -4.65 1.16 19.81
N ILE A 45 -3.63 1.81 19.26
CA ILE A 45 -2.83 2.80 20.00
C ILE A 45 -3.73 3.98 20.41
N LEU A 46 -4.44 4.58 19.45
CA LEU A 46 -5.29 5.74 19.72
C LEU A 46 -6.44 5.42 20.68
N THR A 47 -7.12 4.29 20.49
CA THR A 47 -8.18 3.83 21.40
C THR A 47 -7.65 3.60 22.82
N LYS A 48 -6.44 3.03 22.95
CA LYS A 48 -5.79 2.90 24.27
C LYS A 48 -5.56 4.28 24.90
N GLN A 49 -5.04 5.25 24.14
CA GLN A 49 -4.81 6.60 24.67
C GLN A 49 -6.12 7.28 25.07
N LEU A 50 -7.20 7.07 24.33
CA LEU A 50 -8.52 7.61 24.66
C LEU A 50 -9.01 7.09 26.02
N PHE A 51 -8.91 5.77 26.26
CA PHE A 51 -9.24 5.19 27.56
C PHE A 51 -8.36 5.74 28.70
N GLU A 52 -7.06 5.91 28.46
CA GLU A 52 -6.15 6.50 29.44
C GLU A 52 -6.53 7.94 29.78
N ILE A 53 -6.90 8.76 28.77
CA ILE A 53 -7.39 10.13 28.96
C ILE A 53 -8.66 10.15 29.82
N ASP A 54 -9.62 9.28 29.52
CA ASP A 54 -10.89 9.20 30.25
C ASP A 54 -10.71 8.75 31.70
N SER A 55 -9.68 7.93 31.97
CA SER A 55 -9.34 7.48 33.32
C SER A 55 -8.72 8.56 34.22
N VAL A 56 -8.28 9.69 33.65
CA VAL A 56 -7.65 10.77 34.41
C VAL A 56 -8.67 11.45 35.32
N ASP A 57 -8.43 11.37 36.63
CA ASP A 57 -9.19 12.12 37.63
C ASP A 57 -8.90 13.62 37.52
N THR A 58 -9.99 14.38 37.50
CA THR A 58 -9.98 15.83 37.38
C THR A 58 -10.19 16.53 38.71
N GLU A 59 -10.59 15.82 39.76
CA GLU A 59 -10.87 16.37 41.10
C GLU A 59 -11.87 17.55 41.08
N GLY A 60 -12.72 17.64 40.04
CA GLY A 60 -13.61 18.78 39.81
C GLY A 60 -12.92 20.08 39.37
N LYS A 61 -11.60 20.07 39.13
CA LYS A 61 -10.81 21.23 38.70
C LYS A 61 -11.06 21.51 37.21
N GLY A 62 -11.62 22.68 36.92
CA GLY A 62 -12.08 23.04 35.57
C GLY A 62 -10.97 23.11 34.52
N ASP A 63 -9.77 23.51 34.90
CA ASP A 63 -8.57 23.52 34.05
C ASP A 63 -8.16 22.09 33.62
N ILE A 64 -8.19 21.13 34.55
CA ILE A 64 -7.89 19.72 34.26
C ILE A 64 -8.99 19.10 33.41
N GLN A 65 -10.27 19.40 33.68
CA GLN A 65 -11.39 18.96 32.85
C GLN A 65 -11.26 19.48 31.41
N GLN A 66 -10.89 20.74 31.23
CA GLN A 66 -10.68 21.32 29.90
C GLN A 66 -9.46 20.71 29.20
N ALA A 67 -8.38 20.40 29.93
CA ALA A 67 -7.21 19.72 29.38
C ALA A 67 -7.56 18.30 28.92
N ARG A 68 -8.28 17.52 29.74
CA ARG A 68 -8.77 16.18 29.41
C ARG A 68 -9.67 16.20 28.19
N LYS A 69 -10.65 17.11 28.15
CA LYS A 69 -11.56 17.27 27.01
C LYS A 69 -10.81 17.57 25.71
N ARG A 70 -9.82 18.47 25.74
CA ARG A 70 -8.99 18.78 24.57
C ARG A 70 -8.18 17.57 24.11
N ALA A 71 -7.59 16.81 25.04
CA ALA A 71 -6.84 15.60 24.72
C ALA A 71 -7.72 14.53 24.06
N ALA A 72 -8.93 14.31 24.59
CA ALA A 72 -9.89 13.35 24.06
C ALA A 72 -10.32 13.75 22.65
N GLN A 73 -10.74 15.01 22.46
CA GLN A 73 -11.16 15.54 21.15
C GLN A 73 -10.08 15.40 20.08
N GLU A 74 -8.82 15.64 20.45
CA GLU A 74 -7.69 15.47 19.54
C GLU A 74 -7.46 14.00 19.15
N THR A 75 -7.55 13.09 20.12
CA THR A 75 -7.40 11.65 19.87
C THR A 75 -8.55 11.10 19.01
N GLU A 76 -9.78 11.51 19.29
CA GLU A 76 -10.97 11.19 18.49
C GLU A 76 -10.87 11.73 17.06
N ARG A 77 -10.34 12.95 16.89
CA ARG A 77 -10.08 13.55 15.57
C ARG A 77 -9.16 12.66 14.74
N LEU A 78 -8.07 12.15 15.34
CA LEU A 78 -7.14 11.25 14.66
C LEU A 78 -7.74 9.88 14.35
N LEU A 79 -8.54 9.30 15.25
CA LEU A 79 -9.27 8.06 14.96
C LEU A 79 -10.20 8.23 13.75
N LYS A 80 -10.96 9.34 13.72
CA LYS A 80 -11.84 9.67 12.60
C LYS A 80 -11.06 9.90 11.30
N GLU A 81 -9.91 10.57 11.36
CA GLU A 81 -9.06 10.79 10.18
C GLU A 81 -8.49 9.46 9.65
N LEU A 82 -8.07 8.55 10.54
CA LEU A 82 -7.60 7.21 10.17
C LEU A 82 -8.70 6.42 9.43
N GLU A 83 -9.91 6.40 9.98
CA GLU A 83 -11.07 5.75 9.36
C GLU A 83 -11.42 6.37 8.01
N GLN A 84 -11.44 7.70 7.92
CA GLN A 84 -11.71 8.43 6.67
C GLN A 84 -10.65 8.18 5.60
N ASN A 85 -9.38 8.00 5.99
CA ASN A 85 -8.31 7.67 5.06
C ASN A 85 -8.46 6.24 4.52
N ALA A 86 -8.78 5.28 5.40
CA ALA A 86 -8.94 3.87 5.04
C ALA A 86 -10.17 3.61 4.16
N ASN A 87 -11.29 4.29 4.45
CA ASN A 87 -12.58 4.07 3.79
C ASN A 87 -12.89 5.14 2.72
N HIS A 88 -11.89 5.92 2.29
CA HIS A 88 -12.12 6.97 1.31
C HIS A 88 -12.58 6.39 -0.04
N PRO A 89 -13.59 6.96 -0.73
CA PRO A 89 -14.04 6.46 -2.03
C PRO A 89 -12.91 6.29 -3.05
N HIS A 90 -12.06 7.31 -3.23
CA HIS A 90 -10.87 7.21 -4.10
C HIS A 90 -9.80 6.22 -3.60
N ARG A 91 -9.73 5.90 -2.30
CA ARG A 91 -8.83 4.85 -1.81
C ARG A 91 -9.34 3.47 -2.23
N ILE A 92 -10.65 3.26 -2.14
CA ILE A 92 -11.32 2.04 -2.60
C ILE A 92 -11.20 1.92 -4.12
N GLU A 93 -11.37 3.02 -4.85
CA GLU A 93 -11.16 3.06 -6.31
C GLU A 93 -9.73 2.64 -6.70
N ILE A 94 -8.71 3.16 -6.01
CA ILE A 94 -7.31 2.72 -6.23
C ILE A 94 -7.14 1.22 -5.95
N GLN A 95 -7.81 0.69 -4.91
CA GLN A 95 -7.77 -0.73 -4.60
C GLN A 95 -8.37 -1.56 -5.72
N ASN A 96 -9.57 -1.20 -6.18
CA ASN A 96 -10.29 -1.93 -7.21
C ASN A 96 -9.48 -1.97 -8.52
N ILE A 97 -8.89 -0.84 -8.91
CA ILE A 97 -8.00 -0.77 -10.09
C ILE A 97 -6.77 -1.69 -9.89
N PHE A 98 -6.22 -1.77 -8.68
CA PHE A 98 -5.11 -2.68 -8.41
C PHE A 98 -5.54 -4.15 -8.48
N GLU A 99 -6.73 -4.50 -8.00
CA GLU A 99 -7.28 -5.86 -8.06
C GLU A 99 -7.58 -6.30 -9.50
N GLU A 100 -8.06 -5.38 -10.34
CA GLU A 100 -8.18 -5.60 -11.80
C GLU A 100 -6.81 -5.93 -12.40
N ALA A 101 -5.77 -5.17 -12.04
CA ALA A 101 -4.40 -5.43 -12.50
C ALA A 101 -3.89 -6.80 -12.03
N GLN A 102 -4.16 -7.18 -10.79
CA GLN A 102 -3.82 -8.51 -10.28
C GLN A 102 -4.56 -9.62 -11.04
N SER A 103 -5.83 -9.40 -11.40
CA SER A 103 -6.62 -10.36 -12.19
C SER A 103 -6.05 -10.53 -13.60
N LEU A 104 -5.76 -9.41 -14.28
CA LEU A 104 -5.15 -9.42 -15.61
C LEU A 104 -3.82 -10.17 -15.60
N VAL A 105 -2.98 -9.89 -14.60
CA VAL A 105 -1.69 -10.57 -14.45
C VAL A 105 -1.88 -12.06 -14.20
N ARG A 106 -2.81 -12.48 -13.31
CA ARG A 106 -3.09 -13.91 -13.08
C ARG A 106 -3.50 -14.65 -14.34
N GLU A 107 -4.32 -14.03 -15.19
CA GLU A 107 -4.75 -14.65 -16.45
C GLU A 107 -3.59 -14.77 -17.44
N LYS A 108 -2.81 -13.69 -17.61
CA LYS A 108 -1.82 -13.59 -18.69
C LYS A 108 -0.42 -14.12 -18.31
N ILE A 109 -0.16 -14.43 -17.04
CA ILE A 109 1.16 -14.90 -16.58
C ILE A 109 1.43 -16.39 -16.85
N VAL A 110 0.38 -17.20 -17.06
CA VAL A 110 0.48 -18.66 -17.23
C VAL A 110 1.55 -19.09 -18.24
N PRO A 111 1.66 -18.48 -19.43
CA PRO A 111 2.61 -18.98 -20.41
C PRO A 111 4.08 -18.64 -20.08
N PHE A 112 4.36 -17.70 -19.15
CA PHE A 112 5.71 -17.51 -18.61
C PHE A 112 6.19 -18.75 -17.86
N TYR A 113 5.30 -19.44 -17.13
CA TYR A 113 5.66 -20.68 -16.41
C TYR A 113 5.92 -21.85 -17.35
N ASN A 114 5.27 -21.85 -18.51
CA ASN A 114 5.49 -22.82 -19.57
C ASN A 114 6.77 -22.51 -20.39
N GLY A 115 7.52 -21.46 -20.05
CA GLY A 115 8.73 -21.05 -20.76
C GLY A 115 8.47 -20.32 -22.08
N GLY A 116 7.20 -20.06 -22.41
CA GLY A 116 6.80 -19.34 -23.62
C GLY A 116 7.15 -17.85 -23.54
N ASN A 117 7.24 -17.21 -24.70
CA ASN A 117 7.14 -15.76 -24.79
C ASN A 117 5.66 -15.40 -24.87
N CYS A 118 5.13 -14.66 -23.90
CA CYS A 118 3.69 -14.41 -23.83
C CYS A 118 3.32 -13.03 -23.33
N VAL A 119 4.14 -12.04 -23.69
CA VAL A 119 3.60 -10.70 -23.74
C VAL A 119 2.78 -10.60 -25.03
N THR A 120 1.46 -10.60 -24.87
CA THR A 120 0.53 -10.26 -25.95
C THR A 120 0.30 -8.76 -25.97
N ASP A 121 0.02 -8.19 -27.15
CA ASP A 121 -0.34 -6.77 -27.28
C ASP A 121 -1.53 -6.44 -26.35
N GLU A 122 -2.50 -7.35 -26.23
CA GLU A 122 -3.64 -7.23 -25.29
C GLU A 122 -3.22 -7.07 -23.83
N PHE A 123 -2.14 -7.76 -23.40
CA PHE A 123 -1.66 -7.68 -22.03
C PHE A 123 -0.95 -6.34 -21.76
N GLU A 124 -0.15 -5.89 -22.73
CA GLU A 124 0.50 -4.58 -22.67
C GLU A 124 -0.56 -3.46 -22.63
N GLU A 125 -1.51 -3.47 -23.57
CA GLU A 125 -2.60 -2.49 -23.66
C GLU A 125 -3.43 -2.47 -22.38
N GLY A 126 -3.76 -3.64 -21.81
CA GLY A 126 -4.49 -3.74 -20.55
C GLY A 126 -3.74 -3.10 -19.37
N ILE A 127 -2.43 -3.32 -19.27
CA ILE A 127 -1.60 -2.67 -18.23
C ILE A 127 -1.52 -1.16 -18.45
N GLN A 128 -1.38 -0.70 -19.70
CA GLN A 128 -1.36 0.73 -20.03
C GLN A 128 -2.69 1.42 -19.68
N ASP A 129 -3.84 0.81 -19.99
CA ASP A 129 -5.16 1.32 -19.60
C ASP A 129 -5.31 1.44 -18.07
N ILE A 130 -4.89 0.41 -17.33
CA ILE A 130 -4.90 0.42 -15.86
C ILE A 130 -4.06 1.59 -15.32
N ILE A 131 -2.85 1.79 -15.85
CA ILE A 131 -1.99 2.91 -15.46
C ILE A 131 -2.66 4.24 -15.76
N LEU A 132 -3.25 4.38 -16.95
CA LEU A 132 -3.97 5.58 -17.33
C LEU A 132 -5.10 5.89 -16.34
N ARG A 133 -5.99 4.93 -16.07
CA ARG A 133 -7.08 5.11 -15.09
C ARG A 133 -6.55 5.46 -13.71
N LEU A 134 -5.51 4.77 -13.24
CA LEU A 134 -4.93 5.00 -11.93
C LEU A 134 -4.35 6.43 -11.80
N THR A 135 -3.71 6.97 -12.83
CA THR A 135 -3.18 8.35 -12.82
C THR A 135 -4.28 9.41 -12.74
N HIS A 136 -5.47 9.11 -13.26
CA HIS A 136 -6.63 10.00 -13.26
C HIS A 136 -7.41 10.02 -11.93
N VAL A 137 -7.20 9.04 -11.04
CA VAL A 137 -7.86 9.03 -9.72
C VAL A 137 -7.48 10.30 -8.94
N LYS A 138 -8.48 11.11 -8.60
CA LYS A 138 -8.27 12.39 -7.91
C LYS A 138 -7.81 12.17 -6.48
N THR A 139 -6.73 12.85 -6.10
CA THR A 139 -6.19 12.79 -4.72
C THR A 139 -6.64 13.95 -3.84
N GLY A 140 -7.19 15.03 -4.44
CA GLY A 140 -7.71 16.18 -3.69
C GLY A 140 -6.71 16.83 -2.73
N GLY A 141 -5.41 16.71 -3.01
CA GLY A 141 -4.32 17.18 -2.13
C GLY A 141 -4.01 16.25 -0.94
N LYS A 142 -4.86 15.26 -0.64
CA LYS A 142 -4.67 14.32 0.47
C LYS A 142 -3.40 13.50 0.30
N ILE A 143 -2.56 13.49 1.34
CA ILE A 143 -1.29 12.78 1.35
C ILE A 143 -1.52 11.26 1.30
N SER A 144 -2.51 10.77 2.06
CA SER A 144 -2.95 9.37 2.07
C SER A 144 -3.24 8.84 0.65
N LEU A 145 -4.06 9.56 -0.11
CA LEU A 145 -4.42 9.17 -1.48
C LEU A 145 -3.25 9.25 -2.45
N ARG A 146 -2.40 10.29 -2.34
CA ARG A 146 -1.17 10.39 -3.16
C ARG A 146 -0.25 9.20 -2.92
N LYS A 147 -0.03 8.82 -1.67
CA LYS A 147 0.79 7.67 -1.29
C LYS A 147 0.21 6.35 -1.80
N ALA A 148 -1.11 6.15 -1.65
CA ALA A 148 -1.79 4.94 -2.14
C ALA A 148 -1.65 4.79 -3.66
N ARG A 149 -1.95 5.87 -4.39
CA ARG A 149 -1.83 5.91 -5.86
C ARG A 149 -0.39 5.67 -6.31
N TYR A 150 0.58 6.32 -5.66
CA TYR A 150 1.99 6.15 -5.97
C TYR A 150 2.48 4.72 -5.73
N HIS A 151 2.20 4.13 -4.56
CA HIS A 151 2.58 2.74 -4.27
C HIS A 151 2.02 1.76 -5.30
N THR A 152 0.77 1.97 -5.69
CA THR A 152 0.10 1.12 -6.68
C THR A 152 0.74 1.28 -8.06
N LEU A 153 0.95 2.52 -8.51
CA LEU A 153 1.64 2.83 -9.77
C LEU A 153 3.04 2.22 -9.81
N THR A 154 3.82 2.34 -8.73
CA THR A 154 5.18 1.78 -8.67
C THR A 154 5.21 0.28 -8.98
N LYS A 155 4.25 -0.49 -8.43
CA LYS A 155 4.15 -1.93 -8.70
C LYS A 155 3.78 -2.22 -10.15
N ILE A 156 2.77 -1.52 -10.66
CA ILE A 156 2.23 -1.77 -12.01
C ILE A 156 3.25 -1.32 -13.09
N CYS A 157 3.91 -0.17 -12.91
CA CYS A 157 4.95 0.29 -13.83
C CYS A 157 6.18 -0.64 -13.84
N ALA A 158 6.53 -1.26 -12.71
CA ALA A 158 7.58 -2.27 -12.70
C ALA A 158 7.20 -3.52 -13.53
N VAL A 159 5.93 -3.92 -13.50
CA VAL A 159 5.41 -4.99 -14.37
C VAL A 159 5.44 -4.55 -15.85
N GLN A 160 4.99 -3.33 -16.15
CA GLN A 160 5.05 -2.77 -17.50
C GLN A 160 6.49 -2.78 -18.05
N GLU A 161 7.49 -2.38 -17.24
CA GLU A 161 8.89 -2.37 -17.66
C GLU A 161 9.37 -3.78 -18.05
N ILE A 162 9.00 -4.80 -17.28
CA ILE A 162 9.33 -6.21 -17.60
C ILE A 162 8.67 -6.64 -18.91
N ILE A 163 7.40 -6.27 -19.11
CA ILE A 163 6.61 -6.59 -20.30
C ILE A 163 7.24 -5.96 -21.56
N GLU A 164 7.52 -4.67 -21.53
CA GLU A 164 8.13 -3.94 -22.64
C GLU A 164 9.53 -4.48 -22.99
N ASP A 165 10.33 -4.83 -21.98
CA ASP A 165 11.66 -5.41 -22.19
C ASP A 165 11.59 -6.78 -22.88
N CYS A 166 10.52 -7.56 -22.65
CA CYS A 166 10.30 -8.81 -23.37
C CYS A 166 10.00 -8.55 -24.86
N MET A 167 9.12 -7.61 -25.17
CA MET A 167 8.72 -7.31 -26.56
C MET A 167 9.85 -6.70 -27.39
N LYS A 168 10.65 -5.82 -26.81
CA LYS A 168 11.72 -5.10 -27.53
C LYS A 168 12.97 -5.96 -27.78
N LYS A 169 13.27 -6.92 -26.90
CA LYS A 169 14.58 -7.59 -26.85
C LYS A 169 14.53 -9.10 -27.11
N GLN A 170 13.37 -9.75 -27.14
CA GLN A 170 13.32 -11.19 -27.39
C GLN A 170 13.21 -11.53 -28.89
N PRO A 171 14.06 -12.45 -29.40
CA PRO A 171 13.80 -13.13 -30.66
C PRO A 171 12.47 -13.90 -30.55
N SER A 172 11.83 -14.18 -31.69
CA SER A 172 10.70 -15.11 -31.75
C SER A 172 11.16 -16.50 -31.27
N LEU A 173 10.90 -16.79 -30.00
CA LEU A 173 11.21 -18.07 -29.37
C LEU A 173 10.06 -19.07 -29.57
N PRO A 174 10.37 -20.38 -29.59
CA PRO A 174 11.72 -20.96 -29.58
C PRO A 174 12.44 -20.79 -30.93
N LEU A 175 13.77 -20.67 -30.88
CA LEU A 175 14.60 -20.69 -32.10
C LEU A 175 14.62 -22.11 -32.70
N SER A 176 14.75 -22.22 -34.02
CA SER A 176 14.83 -23.51 -34.71
C SER A 176 16.01 -24.36 -34.22
N GLU A 177 15.72 -25.56 -33.72
CA GLU A 177 16.73 -26.49 -33.19
C GLU A 177 17.63 -27.09 -34.27
N ASP A 178 17.22 -27.01 -35.54
CA ASP A 178 17.92 -27.60 -36.70
C ASP A 178 19.20 -26.85 -37.09
N ALA A 179 19.45 -25.66 -36.51
CA ALA A 179 20.58 -24.81 -36.91
C ALA A 179 21.91 -25.20 -36.25
N HIS A 180 21.93 -25.49 -34.93
CA HIS A 180 23.15 -25.85 -34.20
C HIS A 180 22.82 -26.46 -32.82
N PRO A 181 23.60 -27.43 -32.29
CA PRO A 181 23.39 -28.00 -30.94
C PRO A 181 23.38 -26.98 -29.79
N SER A 182 23.99 -25.81 -29.99
CA SER A 182 23.95 -24.70 -29.02
C SER A 182 22.59 -24.03 -28.93
N VAL A 183 21.74 -24.13 -29.96
CA VAL A 183 20.40 -23.52 -29.98
C VAL A 183 19.48 -24.16 -28.93
N ALA A 184 19.55 -25.47 -28.76
CA ALA A 184 18.83 -26.16 -27.69
C ALA A 184 19.20 -25.62 -26.30
N LYS A 185 20.48 -25.34 -26.06
CA LYS A 185 20.95 -24.72 -24.81
C LYS A 185 20.44 -23.28 -24.65
N ILE A 186 20.40 -22.50 -25.73
CA ILE A 186 19.87 -21.13 -25.73
C ILE A 186 18.38 -21.14 -25.42
N ASN A 187 17.59 -21.98 -26.10
CA ASN A 187 16.15 -22.14 -25.84
C ASN A 187 15.88 -22.52 -24.38
N PHE A 188 16.66 -23.45 -23.82
CA PHE A 188 16.58 -23.83 -22.42
C PHE A 188 16.81 -22.64 -21.48
N VAL A 189 17.91 -21.89 -21.67
CA VAL A 189 18.20 -20.71 -20.84
C VAL A 189 17.10 -19.66 -20.96
N MET A 190 16.59 -19.40 -22.17
CA MET A 190 15.52 -18.42 -22.37
C MET A 190 14.21 -18.83 -21.69
N CYS A 191 13.89 -20.13 -21.71
CA CYS A 191 12.75 -20.69 -20.97
C CYS A 191 12.87 -20.44 -19.47
N GLU A 192 14.05 -20.69 -18.87
CA GLU A 192 14.29 -20.44 -17.45
C GLU A 192 14.21 -18.95 -17.10
N VAL A 193 14.71 -18.07 -17.97
CA VAL A 193 14.58 -16.61 -17.80
C VAL A 193 13.11 -16.18 -17.85
N ASN A 194 12.32 -16.73 -18.78
CA ASN A 194 10.88 -16.42 -18.86
C ASN A 194 10.13 -16.87 -17.59
N LYS A 195 10.43 -18.06 -17.06
CA LYS A 195 9.87 -18.52 -15.79
C LYS A 195 10.22 -17.57 -14.64
N ALA A 196 11.48 -17.16 -14.55
CA ALA A 196 11.93 -16.22 -13.53
C ALA A 196 11.22 -14.86 -13.62
N ARG A 197 10.95 -14.36 -14.84
CA ARG A 197 10.15 -13.16 -15.06
C ARG A 197 8.71 -13.34 -14.59
N GLY A 198 8.06 -14.45 -14.94
CA GLY A 198 6.73 -14.78 -14.43
C GLY A 198 6.68 -14.74 -12.90
N VAL A 199 7.64 -15.40 -12.24
CA VAL A 199 7.76 -15.35 -10.77
C VAL A 199 7.91 -13.92 -10.24
N LEU A 200 8.76 -13.10 -10.88
CA LEU A 200 8.95 -11.70 -10.47
C LEU A 200 7.67 -10.86 -10.63
N ILE A 201 6.98 -10.98 -11.76
CA ILE A 201 5.71 -10.29 -12.02
C ILE A 201 4.67 -10.71 -10.97
N ALA A 202 4.57 -12.01 -10.67
CA ALA A 202 3.67 -12.51 -9.64
C ALA A 202 3.96 -11.93 -8.26
N LEU A 203 5.24 -11.87 -7.86
CA LEU A 203 5.69 -11.30 -6.60
C LEU A 203 5.38 -9.80 -6.50
N LEU A 204 5.63 -9.03 -7.57
CA LEU A 204 5.32 -7.60 -7.61
C LEU A 204 3.83 -7.32 -7.41
N MET A 205 2.99 -8.17 -8.01
CA MET A 205 1.54 -8.05 -7.92
C MET A 205 0.94 -8.73 -6.69
N GLY A 206 1.73 -9.49 -5.93
CA GLY A 206 1.24 -10.23 -4.77
C GLY A 206 0.21 -11.30 -5.15
N VAL A 207 0.33 -11.87 -6.35
CA VAL A 207 -0.50 -12.98 -6.81
C VAL A 207 0.27 -14.28 -6.55
N ASN A 208 -0.33 -15.22 -5.81
CA ASN A 208 0.34 -16.48 -5.50
C ASN A 208 0.33 -17.41 -6.71
N ASN A 209 1.40 -18.18 -6.89
CA ASN A 209 1.53 -19.21 -7.94
C ASN A 209 0.99 -20.58 -7.49
N ASN A 210 0.22 -20.64 -6.40
CA ASN A 210 -0.12 -21.89 -5.70
C ASN A 210 -1.58 -22.35 -5.93
N GLU A 211 -2.17 -22.04 -7.08
CA GLU A 211 -3.38 -22.71 -7.57
C GLU A 211 -3.04 -23.54 -8.80
#